data_AF-A0A2N1QLR0-F1
#
_entry.id   AF-A0A2N1QLR0-F1
#
_cell.length_a   1.000
_cell.length_b   1.000
_cell.length_c   1.000
_cell.angle_alpha   90.00
_cell.angle_beta   90.00
_cell.angle_gamma   90.00
#
_symmetry.space_group_name_H-M   'P 1'
#
loop_
_entity.id
_entity.type
_entity.pdbx_description
1 polymer ?
#
loop_
_entity_poly.entity_id
_entity_poly.type
_entity_poly.pdbx_seq_one_letter_code
_entity_poly.pdbx_strand_id
1 'polypeptide(L)'
;MKLLKVALVLVFCLFSGSAWALTVDDLTYMTEEYPPFNMSGADGVATGAAVDTLTTIFERMGAAKTAKDIQVLPWARGYREVQST
;
A
#
# COMPACT_ATOMS: atom_id res chain seq x y z
N MET A 1 -47.84 -7.21 -1.25
CA MET A 1 -46.80 -8.27 -1.33
C MET A 1 -45.77 -8.05 -2.46
N LYS A 2 -46.16 -7.75 -3.71
CA LYS A 2 -45.20 -7.50 -4.81
C LYS A 2 -44.29 -6.29 -4.56
N LEU A 3 -44.86 -5.16 -4.13
CA LEU A 3 -44.11 -3.94 -3.78
C LEU A 3 -43.09 -4.17 -2.65
N LEU A 4 -43.45 -4.97 -1.64
CA LEU A 4 -42.54 -5.33 -0.53
C LEU A 4 -41.35 -6.18 -1.02
N LYS A 5 -41.58 -7.12 -1.94
CA LYS A 5 -40.51 -7.93 -2.54
C LYS A 5 -39.56 -7.08 -3.38
N VAL A 6 -40.07 -6.11 -4.12
CA VAL A 6 -39.25 -5.18 -4.92
C VAL A 6 -38.40 -4.27 -4.00
N ALA A 7 -39.01 -3.73 -2.94
CA ALA A 7 -38.27 -2.95 -1.95
C ALA A 7 -37.15 -3.76 -1.28
N LEU A 8 -37.41 -5.02 -0.94
CA LEU A 8 -36.42 -5.91 -0.33
C LEU A 8 -35.23 -6.19 -1.27
N VAL A 9 -35.48 -6.40 -2.56
CA VAL A 9 -34.44 -6.61 -3.58
C VAL A 9 -33.58 -5.35 -3.76
N LEU A 10 -34.20 -4.16 -3.79
CA LEU A 10 -33.47 -2.90 -3.91
C LEU A 10 -32.56 -2.66 -2.70
N VAL A 11 -33.04 -2.94 -1.48
CA VAL A 11 -32.22 -2.84 -0.25
C VAL A 11 -31.05 -3.82 -0.28
N PHE A 12 -31.26 -5.05 -0.77
CA PHE A 12 -30.20 -6.05 -0.88
C PHE A 12 -29.12 -5.67 -1.92
N CYS A 13 -29.53 -5.10 -3.07
CA CYS A 13 -28.59 -4.59 -4.07
C CYS A 13 -27.78 -3.39 -3.56
N LEU A 14 -28.38 -2.51 -2.75
CA LEU A 14 -27.69 -1.38 -2.12
C LEU A 14 -26.65 -1.82 -1.07
N PHE A 15 -26.86 -2.98 -0.44
CA PHE A 15 -25.91 -3.57 0.52
C PHE A 15 -24.79 -4.40 -0.14
N SER A 16 -24.92 -4.75 -1.42
CA SER A 16 -23.93 -5.56 -2.14
C SER A 16 -22.74 -4.74 -2.67
N GLY A 17 -22.68 -3.43 -2.37
CA GLY A 17 -21.83 -2.44 -3.04
C GLY A 17 -20.49 -2.10 -2.38
N SER A 18 -20.04 -2.80 -1.33
CA SER A 18 -18.77 -2.46 -0.68
C SER A 18 -17.84 -3.67 -0.63
N ALA A 19 -17.17 -3.95 -1.74
CA ALA A 19 -15.93 -4.72 -1.68
C ALA A 19 -14.84 -3.79 -1.11
N TRP A 20 -14.44 -4.01 0.14
CA TRP A 20 -13.32 -3.32 0.75
C TRP A 20 -12.05 -3.90 0.13
N ALA A 21 -11.60 -3.29 -0.96
CA ALA A 21 -10.33 -3.63 -1.58
C ALA A 21 -9.21 -2.96 -0.79
N LEU A 22 -8.20 -3.73 -0.41
CA LEU A 22 -6.92 -3.17 0.02
C LEU A 22 -6.26 -2.49 -1.18
N THR A 23 -5.70 -1.31 -0.92
CA THR A 23 -4.96 -0.51 -1.88
C THR A 23 -3.48 -0.54 -1.52
N VAL A 24 -2.65 0.05 -2.38
CA VAL A 24 -1.22 0.25 -2.07
C VAL A 24 -1.00 1.18 -0.88
N ASP A 25 -1.95 2.06 -0.56
CA ASP A 25 -1.84 2.96 0.59
C ASP A 25 -1.98 2.24 1.93
N ASP A 26 -2.57 1.03 1.92
CA ASP A 26 -2.75 0.20 3.11
C ASP A 26 -1.51 -0.66 3.43
N LEU A 27 -0.51 -0.69 2.53
CA LEU A 27 0.70 -1.48 2.71
C LEU A 27 1.79 -0.70 3.47
N THR A 28 2.58 -1.45 4.25
CA THR A 28 3.82 -0.95 4.83
C THR A 28 4.99 -1.32 3.94
N TYR A 29 5.76 -0.32 3.50
CA TYR A 29 6.90 -0.51 2.60
C TYR A 29 8.20 -0.46 3.38
N MET A 30 9.04 -1.46 3.19
CA MET A 30 10.33 -1.60 3.86
C MET A 30 11.41 -1.98 2.83
N THR A 31 12.64 -1.50 3.04
CA THR A 31 13.82 -1.85 2.25
C THR A 31 15.07 -1.79 3.15
N GLU A 32 16.24 -2.08 2.61
CA GLU A 32 17.53 -2.15 3.30
C GLU A 32 18.56 -1.15 2.75
N GLU A 33 19.76 -1.14 3.34
CA GLU A 33 20.90 -0.40 2.82
C GLU A 33 21.65 -1.24 1.77
N TYR A 34 21.36 -0.99 0.49
CA TYR A 34 22.00 -1.62 -0.65
C TYR A 34 22.20 -0.65 -1.84
N PRO A 35 23.21 0.24 -1.76
CA PRO A 35 23.53 1.14 -2.88
C PRO A 35 23.96 0.39 -4.15
N PRO A 36 23.60 0.87 -5.36
CA PRO A 36 22.88 2.11 -5.64
C PRO A 36 21.34 1.96 -5.72
N PHE A 37 20.78 0.82 -5.30
CA PHE A 37 19.38 0.46 -5.58
C PHE A 37 18.40 0.97 -4.54
N ASN A 38 18.72 0.81 -3.26
CA ASN A 38 17.92 1.27 -2.13
C ASN A 38 18.86 1.65 -0.99
N MET A 39 18.72 2.86 -0.48
CA MET A 39 19.58 3.37 0.59
C MET A 39 18.93 4.57 1.27
N SER A 40 19.43 4.96 2.42
CA SER A 40 19.04 6.24 3.03
C SER A 40 19.68 7.41 2.28
N GLY A 41 18.86 8.39 1.90
CA GLY A 41 19.32 9.68 1.39
C GLY A 41 19.94 10.55 2.49
N ALA A 42 20.47 11.71 2.10
CA ALA A 42 21.09 12.64 3.04
C ALA A 42 20.13 13.19 4.11
N ASP A 43 18.83 13.20 3.81
CA ASP A 43 17.74 13.58 4.71
C ASP A 43 17.10 12.39 5.42
N GLY A 44 17.64 11.18 5.23
CA GLY A 44 17.10 9.94 5.78
C GLY A 44 15.91 9.36 5.00
N VAL A 45 15.47 10.01 3.92
CA VAL A 45 14.40 9.48 3.04
C VAL A 45 14.99 8.41 2.12
N ALA A 46 14.26 7.33 1.88
CA ALA A 46 14.70 6.27 0.99
C ALA A 46 14.99 6.82 -0.43
N THR A 47 16.09 6.39 -1.03
CA THR A 47 16.51 6.78 -2.39
C THR A 47 17.18 5.61 -3.12
N GLY A 48 17.36 5.74 -4.43
CA GLY A 48 17.99 4.73 -5.30
C GLY A 48 17.03 4.18 -6.36
N ALA A 49 17.58 3.44 -7.31
CA ALA A 49 16.84 3.01 -8.51
C ALA A 49 15.60 2.15 -8.20
N ALA A 50 15.65 1.31 -7.16
CA ALA A 50 14.51 0.50 -6.73
C ALA A 50 13.42 1.37 -6.06
N VAL A 51 13.83 2.38 -5.29
CA VAL A 51 12.92 3.36 -4.69
C VAL A 51 12.21 4.18 -5.76
N ASP A 52 12.95 4.68 -6.76
CA ASP A 52 12.39 5.44 -7.89
C ASP A 52 11.39 4.61 -8.69
N THR A 53 11.65 3.31 -8.84
CA THR A 53 10.73 2.38 -9.49
C THR A 53 9.43 2.25 -8.70
N LEU A 54 9.53 2.07 -7.37
CA LEU A 54 8.35 1.93 -6.51
C LEU A 54 7.53 3.22 -6.43
N THR A 55 8.16 4.39 -6.33
CA THR A 55 7.44 5.67 -6.33
C THR A 55 6.76 5.96 -7.66
N THR A 56 7.35 5.56 -8.78
CA THR A 56 6.67 5.62 -10.10
C THR A 56 5.42 4.74 -10.13
N ILE A 57 5.44 3.58 -9.45
CA ILE A 57 4.25 2.72 -9.31
C ILE A 57 3.19 3.44 -8.47
N PHE A 58 3.56 4.06 -7.35
CA PHE A 58 2.62 4.86 -6.53
C PHE A 58 1.93 5.95 -7.36
N GLU A 59 2.70 6.72 -8.12
CA GLU A 59 2.17 7.77 -9.00
C GLU A 59 1.18 7.22 -10.03
N ARG A 60 1.53 6.12 -10.71
CA ARG A 60 0.65 5.48 -11.71
C ARG A 60 -0.63 4.92 -11.12
N MET A 61 -0.60 4.55 -9.85
CA MET A 61 -1.77 4.04 -9.12
C MET A 61 -2.59 5.15 -8.46
N GLY A 62 -2.13 6.41 -8.51
CA GLY A 62 -2.78 7.52 -7.81
C GLY A 62 -2.71 7.38 -6.28
N ALA A 63 -1.69 6.69 -5.77
CA ALA A 63 -1.50 6.44 -4.35
C ALA A 63 -1.10 7.73 -3.61
N ALA A 64 -1.43 7.81 -2.32
CA ALA A 64 -0.95 8.86 -1.43
C ALA A 64 0.49 8.61 -0.93
N LYS A 65 0.99 7.37 -1.01
CA LYS A 65 2.35 7.00 -0.60
C LYS A 65 3.44 7.69 -1.42
N THR A 66 4.55 7.98 -0.75
CA THR A 66 5.76 8.60 -1.31
C THR A 66 7.02 7.88 -0.83
N ALA A 67 8.20 8.31 -1.29
CA ALA A 67 9.47 7.79 -0.79
C ALA A 67 9.63 7.90 0.75
N LYS A 68 8.96 8.88 1.38
CA LYS A 68 8.99 9.09 2.83
C LYS A 68 8.27 7.99 3.61
N ASP A 69 7.38 7.25 2.95
CA ASP A 69 6.63 6.15 3.54
C ASP A 69 7.38 4.81 3.44
N ILE A 70 8.55 4.79 2.80
CA ILE A 70 9.40 3.62 2.66
C ILE A 70 10.42 3.63 3.80
N GLN A 71 10.37 2.60 4.64
CA GLN A 71 11.27 2.47 5.78
C GLN A 71 12.56 1.75 5.38
N VAL A 72 13.72 2.38 5.59
CA VAL A 72 15.01 1.70 5.45
C VAL A 72 15.36 1.04 6.78
N LEU A 73 15.43 -0.29 6.79
CA LEU A 73 15.63 -1.13 7.97
C LEU A 73 16.81 -2.09 7.73
N PRO A 74 17.53 -2.50 8.79
CA PRO A 74 18.43 -3.65 8.67
C PRO A 74 17.65 -4.88 8.18
N TRP A 75 18.24 -5.65 7.26
CA TRP A 75 17.57 -6.80 6.62
C TRP A 75 16.90 -7.76 7.62
N ALA A 76 17.61 -8.13 8.68
CA ALA A 76 17.09 -9.01 9.73
C ALA A 76 15.89 -8.41 10.49
N ARG A 77 15.81 -7.08 10.61
CA ARG A 77 14.65 -6.39 11.19
C ARG A 77 13.47 -6.46 10.23
N GLY A 78 13.64 -6.09 8.95
CA GLY A 78 12.56 -6.15 7.96
C GLY A 78 11.93 -7.54 7.86
N TYR A 79 12.75 -8.59 7.84
CA TYR A 79 12.26 -9.98 7.85
C TYR A 79 11.46 -10.36 9.10
N ARG A 80 11.88 -9.86 10.27
CA ARG A 80 11.13 -10.10 11.50
C ARG A 80 9.78 -9.38 11.47
N GLU A 81 9.76 -8.09 11.06
CA GLU A 81 8.52 -7.29 11.02
C GLU A 81 7.45 -7.94 10.12
N VAL A 82 7.84 -8.42 8.93
CA VAL A 82 6.90 -9.08 8.01
C VAL A 82 6.39 -10.43 8.52
N GLN A 83 7.15 -11.13 9.38
CA GLN A 83 6.73 -12.40 9.98
C GLN A 83 5.83 -12.22 11.22
N SER A 84 5.89 -11.05 11.86
CA SER A 84 5.10 -10.73 13.06
C SER A 84 3.78 -10.00 12.77
N THR A 85 3.49 -9.71 11.50
CA THR A 85 2.23 -9.10 11.06
C THR A 85 1.18 -10.18 10.80
#